data_AF-A0A7W0IYB3-F1
#
_entry.id   AF-A0A7W0IYB3-F1
#
_cell.length_a   1.000
_cell.length_b   1.000
_cell.length_c   1.000
_cell.angle_alpha   90.00
_cell.angle_beta   90.00
_cell.angle_gamma   90.00
#
_symmetry.space_group_name_H-M   'P 1'
#
loop_
_entity.id
_entity.type
_entity.pdbx_description
1 polymer ?
#
loop_
_entity_poly.entity_id
_entity_poly.type
_entity_poly.pdbx_seq_one_letter_code
_entity_poly.pdbx_strand_id
1 'polypeptide(L)'
;MVHTQVWDLEGFFLKGATLSVVGGYNFRTGQDGYKAGDIFIDVDGGAQYGDIHGTGVNGNTIVNDTFGYDYVLDLDFCTNSTNNTYNYKVYSLKGININPTTKTAYYTENYGSNPWIYVDGGTFIKSGTFTFMSELTNAQTGFFGGSHYAMTGFDLSFLPNLDFIVHTTMGCGNDNLMGQNPVPEPATMLLLGTGLMGLAGIGRKKLFKK
;
A
#
# COMPACT_ATOMS: atom_id res chain seq x y z
N MET A 1 -11.95 17.42 -16.76
CA MET A 1 -11.26 18.55 -16.08
C MET A 1 -9.81 18.14 -16.00
N VAL A 2 -8.85 18.99 -16.41
CA VAL A 2 -7.42 18.66 -16.20
C VAL A 2 -7.21 18.79 -14.69
N HIS A 3 -7.36 17.67 -13.97
CA HIS A 3 -6.87 17.59 -12.60
C HIS A 3 -5.35 17.74 -12.71
N THR A 4 -4.85 18.81 -12.12
CA THR A 4 -3.43 19.08 -12.00
C THR A 4 -2.81 17.92 -11.22
N GLN A 5 -1.71 17.33 -11.72
CA GLN A 5 -0.93 16.25 -11.11
C GLN A 5 -0.62 16.42 -9.61
N VAL A 6 -0.71 17.63 -9.09
CA VAL A 6 -0.45 18.01 -7.69
C VAL A 6 -1.37 17.35 -6.65
N TRP A 7 -2.24 16.42 -7.06
CA TRP A 7 -3.11 15.66 -6.18
C TRP A 7 -2.91 14.15 -6.29
N ASP A 8 -2.31 13.66 -7.38
CA ASP A 8 -2.42 12.26 -7.75
C ASP A 8 -1.29 11.44 -7.10
N LEU A 9 -1.68 10.34 -6.46
CA LEU A 9 -0.77 9.23 -6.20
C LEU A 9 -0.53 8.48 -7.51
N GLU A 10 0.74 8.29 -7.89
CA GLU A 10 1.07 7.82 -9.25
C GLU A 10 1.49 6.36 -9.29
N GLY A 11 2.18 5.86 -8.26
CA GLY A 11 2.54 4.44 -8.24
C GLY A 11 3.43 3.99 -7.09
N PHE A 12 3.54 2.67 -7.03
CA PHE A 12 4.38 1.93 -6.10
C PHE A 12 5.42 1.13 -6.87
N PHE A 13 6.64 1.11 -6.35
CA PHE A 13 7.75 0.39 -6.96
C PHE A 13 8.46 -0.45 -5.92
N LEU A 14 8.69 -1.72 -6.23
CA LEU A 14 9.42 -2.64 -5.38
C LEU A 14 10.73 -3.06 -6.05
N LYS A 15 11.85 -2.91 -5.33
CA LYS A 15 13.15 -3.44 -5.75
C LYS A 15 13.72 -4.30 -4.62
N GLY A 16 13.73 -5.62 -4.80
CA GLY A 16 14.00 -6.54 -3.70
C GLY A 16 12.91 -6.42 -2.65
N ALA A 17 13.27 -6.06 -1.41
CA ALA A 17 12.33 -5.74 -0.34
C ALA A 17 12.18 -4.24 -0.08
N THR A 18 12.75 -3.38 -0.93
CA THR A 18 12.69 -1.93 -0.77
C THR A 18 11.53 -1.35 -1.56
N LEU A 19 10.54 -0.81 -0.85
CA LEU A 19 9.39 -0.12 -1.42
C LEU A 19 9.69 1.36 -1.66
N SER A 20 9.15 1.88 -2.76
CA SER A 20 9.09 3.30 -3.09
C SER A 20 7.68 3.68 -3.50
N VAL A 21 7.28 4.90 -3.16
CA VAL A 21 5.98 5.50 -3.49
C VAL A 21 6.24 6.78 -4.26
N VAL A 22 5.52 6.99 -5.36
CA VAL A 22 5.66 8.16 -6.25
C VAL A 22 4.30 8.83 -6.40
N GLY A 23 4.30 10.16 -6.42
CA GLY A 23 3.10 10.98 -6.57
C GLY A 23 3.42 12.35 -7.15
N GLY A 24 2.41 13.00 -7.72
CA GLY A 24 2.54 14.36 -8.26
C GLY A 24 2.43 15.46 -7.19
N TYR A 25 2.09 15.10 -5.95
CA TYR A 25 2.03 16.03 -4.81
C TYR A 25 3.21 15.88 -3.84
N ASN A 26 3.54 16.94 -3.12
CA ASN A 26 4.60 16.91 -2.13
C ASN A 26 4.14 16.14 -0.88
N PHE A 27 4.65 14.92 -0.67
CA PHE A 27 4.24 14.09 0.47
C PHE A 27 4.42 14.76 1.85
N ARG A 28 5.41 15.65 1.99
CA ARG A 28 5.72 16.32 3.26
C ARG A 28 4.81 17.51 3.55
N THR A 29 4.63 18.39 2.55
CA THR A 29 3.84 19.61 2.73
C THR A 29 2.37 19.42 2.38
N GLY A 30 2.06 18.36 1.63
CA GLY A 30 0.73 18.10 1.11
C GLY A 30 0.31 19.06 0.01
N GLN A 31 -1.00 19.06 -0.27
CA GLN A 31 -1.70 20.00 -1.14
C GLN A 31 -2.98 20.47 -0.43
N ASP A 32 -3.23 21.79 -0.46
CA ASP A 32 -4.34 22.48 0.24
C ASP A 32 -4.56 22.06 1.71
N GLY A 33 -3.47 21.79 2.43
CA GLY A 33 -3.50 21.39 3.83
C GLY A 33 -3.70 19.89 4.08
N TYR A 34 -3.96 19.10 3.05
CA TYR A 34 -4.01 17.63 3.12
C TYR A 34 -2.63 17.05 2.87
N LYS A 35 -2.08 16.34 3.86
CA LYS A 35 -0.75 15.71 3.78
C LYS A 35 -0.84 14.24 3.41
N ALA A 36 0.29 13.65 3.02
CA ALA A 36 0.41 12.21 2.87
C ALA A 36 0.03 11.48 4.17
N GLY A 37 -0.54 10.30 4.02
CA GLY A 37 -0.82 9.38 5.10
C GLY A 37 0.32 8.41 5.40
N ASP A 38 0.00 7.43 6.22
CA ASP A 38 0.87 6.28 6.50
C ASP A 38 0.72 5.20 5.44
N ILE A 39 1.67 4.27 5.42
CA ILE A 39 1.66 3.16 4.45
C ILE A 39 1.12 1.90 5.13
N PHE A 40 -0.04 1.44 4.68
CA PHE A 40 -0.72 0.24 5.18
C PHE A 40 -0.44 -0.95 4.27
N ILE A 41 -0.24 -2.13 4.86
CA ILE A 41 0.15 -3.34 4.13
C ILE A 41 -0.74 -4.50 4.56
N ASP A 42 -1.24 -5.23 3.58
CA ASP A 42 -2.01 -6.47 3.73
C ASP A 42 -1.24 -7.62 3.06
N VAL A 43 -1.10 -8.73 3.77
CA VAL A 43 -0.39 -9.94 3.33
C VAL A 43 -1.30 -11.18 3.31
N ASP A 44 -2.56 -11.05 3.74
CA ASP A 44 -3.50 -12.17 3.81
C ASP A 44 -4.79 -11.98 3.01
N GLY A 45 -4.92 -10.83 2.32
CA GLY A 45 -6.07 -10.51 1.47
C GLY A 45 -7.26 -9.98 2.26
N GLY A 46 -7.05 -9.55 3.50
CA GLY A 46 -8.08 -9.00 4.37
C GLY A 46 -8.41 -7.53 4.09
N ALA A 47 -7.58 -6.81 3.33
CA ALA A 47 -7.75 -5.38 3.12
C ALA A 47 -9.09 -5.04 2.46
N GLN A 48 -9.77 -4.05 3.03
CA GLN A 48 -11.00 -3.47 2.50
C GLN A 48 -10.69 -2.07 1.96
N TYR A 49 -10.89 -1.92 0.66
CA TYR A 49 -10.72 -0.66 -0.08
C TYR A 49 -11.81 -0.57 -1.15
N GLY A 50 -12.15 0.64 -1.56
CA GLY A 50 -13.29 0.92 -2.43
C GLY A 50 -14.67 0.78 -1.75
N ASP A 51 -14.76 0.09 -0.61
CA ASP A 51 -15.98 -0.04 0.20
C ASP A 51 -16.17 1.19 1.11
N ILE A 52 -17.41 1.66 1.23
CA ILE A 52 -17.78 2.93 1.86
C ILE A 52 -18.03 2.67 3.34
N HIS A 53 -16.97 2.41 4.08
CA HIS A 53 -17.03 2.26 5.53
C HIS A 53 -16.30 3.43 6.20
N GLY A 54 -17.08 4.26 6.90
CA GLY A 54 -16.60 5.33 7.75
C GLY A 54 -17.75 5.95 8.53
N THR A 55 -17.52 7.13 9.10
CA THR A 55 -18.41 7.74 10.10
C THR A 55 -19.68 8.39 9.53
N GLY A 56 -19.81 8.51 8.20
CA GLY A 56 -20.88 9.24 7.53
C GLY A 56 -20.81 10.77 7.67
N VAL A 57 -19.71 11.31 8.24
CA VAL A 57 -19.49 12.76 8.40
C VAL A 57 -18.11 13.14 7.87
N ASN A 58 -18.02 14.26 7.15
CA ASN A 58 -16.73 14.76 6.67
C ASN A 58 -15.81 15.10 7.86
N GLY A 59 -14.55 14.74 7.73
CA GLY A 59 -13.49 15.00 8.70
C GLY A 59 -12.58 13.79 8.91
N ASN A 60 -11.30 14.06 9.18
CA ASN A 60 -10.35 13.00 9.54
C ASN A 60 -10.63 12.53 10.98
N THR A 61 -11.54 11.58 11.10
CA THR A 61 -12.07 11.11 12.39
C THR A 61 -11.30 9.89 12.85
N ILE A 62 -10.98 9.82 14.15
CA ILE A 62 -10.36 8.63 14.74
C ILE A 62 -11.42 7.53 14.85
N VAL A 63 -11.12 6.36 14.30
CA VAL A 63 -11.97 5.17 14.30
C VAL A 63 -11.16 3.94 14.73
N ASN A 64 -11.85 2.89 15.17
CA ASN A 64 -11.21 1.59 15.31
C ASN A 64 -10.80 1.09 13.93
N ASP A 65 -9.62 0.46 13.85
CA ASP A 65 -9.15 -0.12 12.61
C ASP A 65 -9.97 -1.39 12.28
N THR A 66 -10.76 -1.28 11.22
CA THR A 66 -11.55 -2.39 10.66
C THR A 66 -11.24 -2.61 9.18
N PHE A 67 -10.18 -1.99 8.66
CA PHE A 67 -9.87 -1.96 7.23
C PHE A 67 -9.09 -3.18 6.75
N GLY A 68 -8.73 -4.09 7.65
CA GLY A 68 -8.21 -5.41 7.31
C GLY A 68 -6.73 -5.50 6.98
N TYR A 69 -5.99 -4.38 7.03
CA TYR A 69 -4.53 -4.36 6.87
C TYR A 69 -3.82 -5.06 8.04
N ASP A 70 -2.66 -5.66 7.76
CA ASP A 70 -1.84 -6.42 8.70
C ASP A 70 -0.77 -5.58 9.39
N TYR A 71 -0.21 -4.62 8.66
CA TYR A 71 0.89 -3.78 9.12
C TYR A 71 0.69 -2.33 8.69
N VAL A 72 1.32 -1.44 9.44
CA VAL A 72 1.46 -0.03 9.06
C VAL A 72 2.90 0.43 9.24
N LEU A 73 3.39 1.23 8.30
CA LEU A 73 4.57 2.06 8.42
C LEU A 73 4.09 3.47 8.79
N ASP A 74 4.18 3.79 10.08
CA ASP A 74 3.88 5.10 10.68
C ASP A 74 5.00 6.08 10.35
N LEU A 75 4.72 7.03 9.46
CA LEU A 75 5.69 7.93 8.85
C LEU A 75 5.88 9.21 9.67
N ASP A 76 7.11 9.51 10.05
CA ASP A 76 7.45 10.72 10.80
C ASP A 76 8.22 11.73 9.92
N PHE A 77 7.48 12.67 9.33
CA PHE A 77 8.05 13.81 8.60
C PHE A 77 8.54 14.96 9.52
N CYS A 78 8.38 14.85 10.83
CA CYS A 78 8.63 15.91 11.80
C CYS A 78 9.97 15.76 12.53
N THR A 79 10.44 14.55 12.80
CA THR A 79 11.69 14.33 13.55
C THR A 79 12.92 14.10 12.66
N ASN A 80 14.00 14.84 12.96
CA ASN A 80 15.37 14.63 12.45
C ASN A 80 15.49 14.42 10.94
N SER A 81 15.19 15.46 10.16
CA SER A 81 15.57 15.49 8.74
C SER A 81 17.06 15.75 8.60
N THR A 82 17.84 14.69 8.33
CA THR A 82 19.21 14.84 7.81
C THR A 82 19.19 14.47 6.35
N ASN A 83 19.57 15.38 5.46
CA ASN A 83 19.64 15.14 4.01
C ASN A 83 18.35 14.52 3.42
N ASN A 84 17.18 15.07 3.75
CA ASN A 84 15.86 14.56 3.33
C ASN A 84 15.57 13.10 3.74
N THR A 85 16.26 12.57 4.74
CA THR A 85 15.96 11.28 5.35
C THR A 85 15.10 11.49 6.60
N TYR A 86 14.07 10.67 6.76
CA TYR A 86 13.03 10.73 7.80
C TYR A 86 12.85 9.35 8.44
N ASN A 87 12.19 9.29 9.58
CA ASN A 87 11.98 8.04 10.31
C ASN A 87 10.60 7.45 10.03
N TYR A 88 10.49 6.14 10.15
CA TYR A 88 9.21 5.46 10.28
C TYR A 88 9.29 4.36 11.33
N LYS A 89 8.12 3.98 11.85
CA LYS A 89 7.95 2.81 12.72
C LYS A 89 7.02 1.82 12.05
N VAL A 90 7.25 0.54 12.32
CA VAL A 90 6.41 -0.55 11.83
C VAL A 90 5.64 -1.13 13.00
N TYR A 91 4.32 -1.24 12.82
CA TYR A 91 3.44 -1.94 13.74
C TYR A 91 2.69 -3.06 13.01
N SER A 92 2.50 -4.19 13.69
CA SER A 92 1.49 -5.16 13.31
C SER A 92 0.14 -4.73 13.89
N LEU A 93 -0.89 -4.74 13.06
CA LEU A 93 -2.26 -4.36 13.37
C LEU A 93 -3.14 -5.57 13.75
N LYS A 94 -2.64 -6.80 13.55
CA LYS A 94 -3.32 -8.05 13.96
C LYS A 94 -2.65 -8.71 15.16
N GLY A 95 -3.47 -9.26 16.05
CA GLY A 95 -2.99 -9.85 17.29
C GLY A 95 -4.12 -10.06 18.30
N ILE A 96 -3.80 -10.77 19.38
CA ILE A 96 -4.74 -11.02 20.47
C ILE A 96 -4.78 -9.79 21.38
N ASN A 97 -5.98 -9.29 21.69
CA ASN A 97 -6.21 -8.16 22.61
C ASN A 97 -5.57 -6.84 22.17
N ILE A 98 -5.36 -6.63 20.87
CA ILE A 98 -4.99 -5.32 20.32
C ILE A 98 -6.19 -4.71 19.61
N ASN A 99 -6.35 -3.40 19.73
CA ASN A 99 -7.42 -2.63 19.07
C ASN A 99 -6.77 -1.40 18.44
N PRO A 100 -6.16 -1.52 17.25
CA PRO A 100 -5.57 -0.37 16.59
C PRO A 100 -6.63 0.67 16.22
N THR A 101 -6.19 1.91 16.16
CA THR A 101 -7.02 3.04 15.74
C THR A 101 -6.35 3.80 14.62
N THR A 102 -7.15 4.31 13.70
CA THR A 102 -6.72 5.05 12.52
C THR A 102 -7.57 6.31 12.34
N LYS A 103 -7.15 7.22 11.47
CA LYS A 103 -7.96 8.32 10.97
C LYS A 103 -8.48 8.00 9.58
N THR A 104 -9.76 8.31 9.36
CA THR A 104 -10.37 8.27 8.03
C THR A 104 -9.79 9.36 7.12
N ALA A 105 -9.96 9.19 5.81
CA ALA A 105 -9.97 10.27 4.84
C ALA A 105 -10.98 11.36 5.24
N TYR A 106 -10.82 12.57 4.69
CA TYR A 106 -11.64 13.71 5.07
C TYR A 106 -13.04 13.64 4.45
N TYR A 107 -13.11 13.35 3.15
CA TYR A 107 -14.36 13.36 2.41
C TYR A 107 -15.04 12.01 2.49
N THR A 108 -16.32 11.98 2.86
CA THR A 108 -17.10 10.73 2.97
C THR A 108 -17.19 9.96 1.66
N GLU A 109 -17.26 10.68 0.53
CA GLU A 109 -17.23 10.12 -0.82
C GLU A 109 -15.92 9.41 -1.15
N ASN A 110 -14.85 9.71 -0.40
CA ASN A 110 -13.51 9.15 -0.56
C ASN A 110 -13.19 8.07 0.48
N TYR A 111 -14.17 7.58 1.24
CA TYR A 111 -13.93 6.54 2.25
C TYR A 111 -13.48 5.21 1.68
N GLY A 112 -13.67 4.98 0.38
CA GLY A 112 -13.03 3.86 -0.31
C GLY A 112 -11.50 3.88 -0.22
N SER A 113 -10.88 5.03 0.10
CA SER A 113 -9.44 5.19 0.27
C SER A 113 -8.99 5.09 1.73
N ASN A 114 -9.88 4.72 2.67
CA ASN A 114 -9.49 4.56 4.07
C ASN A 114 -8.52 3.38 4.26
N PRO A 115 -7.65 3.42 5.29
CA PRO A 115 -7.39 4.53 6.22
C PRO A 115 -6.40 5.57 5.68
N TRP A 116 -6.34 6.75 6.32
CA TRP A 116 -5.34 7.79 6.04
C TRP A 116 -4.11 7.71 6.94
N ILE A 117 -4.31 7.74 8.27
CA ILE A 117 -3.21 7.81 9.26
C ILE A 117 -3.44 6.78 10.36
N TYR A 118 -2.38 6.12 10.81
CA TYR A 118 -2.36 5.33 12.03
C TYR A 118 -2.27 6.24 13.26
N VAL A 119 -3.00 5.90 14.31
CA VAL A 119 -3.07 6.72 15.53
C VAL A 119 -2.39 6.02 16.70
N ASP A 120 -2.87 4.83 17.05
CA ASP A 120 -2.36 4.08 18.21
C ASP A 120 -2.79 2.62 18.15
N GLY A 121 -2.18 1.79 19.01
CA GLY A 121 -2.43 0.37 19.16
C GLY A 121 -1.39 -0.51 18.46
N GLY A 122 -1.79 -1.71 18.04
CA GLY A 122 -0.87 -2.62 17.37
C GLY A 122 0.28 -3.15 18.25
N THR A 123 1.19 -3.89 17.61
CA THR A 123 2.43 -4.39 18.22
C THR A 123 3.62 -3.83 17.44
N PHE A 124 4.51 -3.12 18.12
CA PHE A 124 5.74 -2.59 17.49
C PHE A 124 6.64 -3.71 16.98
N ILE A 125 7.14 -3.56 15.75
CA ILE A 125 8.01 -4.53 15.07
C ILE A 125 9.44 -3.98 14.94
N LYS A 126 9.60 -2.81 14.31
CA LYS A 126 10.90 -2.20 14.04
C LYS A 126 10.76 -0.72 13.73
N SER A 127 11.90 -0.04 13.68
CA SER A 127 12.01 1.30 13.10
C SER A 127 12.87 1.25 11.83
N GLY A 128 12.74 2.25 10.98
CA GLY A 128 13.58 2.44 9.82
C GLY A 128 13.62 3.89 9.38
N THR A 129 14.27 4.13 8.25
CA THR A 129 14.36 5.46 7.64
C THR A 129 13.93 5.42 6.18
N PHE A 130 13.35 6.50 5.69
CA PHE A 130 13.02 6.68 4.29
C PHE A 130 13.55 8.03 3.79
N THR A 131 13.85 8.11 2.50
CA THR A 131 14.30 9.32 1.82
C THR A 131 13.15 9.92 1.05
N PHE A 132 12.95 11.23 1.24
CA PHE A 132 12.06 12.04 0.42
C PHE A 132 12.84 12.66 -0.75
N MET A 133 12.28 12.55 -1.94
CA MET A 133 12.81 13.13 -3.17
C MET A 133 11.78 14.08 -3.76
N SER A 134 12.24 15.22 -4.25
CA SER A 134 11.42 16.24 -4.91
C SER A 134 12.00 16.58 -6.27
N GLU A 135 11.20 17.24 -7.12
CA GLU A 135 11.64 17.73 -8.43
C GLU A 135 12.11 16.61 -9.37
N LEU A 136 11.52 15.42 -9.22
CA LEU A 136 11.77 14.32 -10.13
C LEU A 136 11.12 14.60 -11.48
N THR A 137 11.84 14.35 -12.55
CA THR A 137 11.36 14.51 -13.93
C THR A 137 10.56 13.29 -14.39
N ASN A 138 9.71 13.47 -15.42
CA ASN A 138 9.03 12.37 -16.12
C ASN A 138 9.97 11.21 -16.48
N ALA A 139 11.22 11.49 -16.87
CA ALA A 139 12.18 10.46 -17.26
C ALA A 139 12.67 9.61 -16.07
N GLN A 140 12.67 10.18 -14.86
CA GLN A 140 13.09 9.47 -13.64
C GLN A 140 11.96 8.61 -13.05
N THR A 141 10.71 9.04 -13.20
CA THR A 141 9.55 8.33 -12.62
C THR A 141 8.79 7.47 -13.63
N GLY A 142 8.89 7.78 -14.92
CA GLY A 142 8.08 7.16 -15.97
C GLY A 142 6.67 7.74 -16.09
N PHE A 143 6.32 8.73 -15.27
CA PHE A 143 5.00 9.40 -15.30
C PHE A 143 5.04 10.69 -16.12
N PHE A 144 3.87 11.17 -16.53
CA PHE A 144 3.73 12.44 -17.26
C PHE A 144 3.17 13.52 -16.35
N GLY A 145 3.52 14.77 -16.63
CA GLY A 145 2.89 15.94 -15.99
C GLY A 145 3.83 16.82 -15.19
N GLY A 146 5.15 16.62 -15.33
CA GLY A 146 6.16 17.63 -15.03
C GLY A 146 7.07 17.21 -13.88
N SER A 147 6.79 17.74 -12.70
CA SER A 147 7.58 17.52 -11.49
C SER A 147 6.87 16.52 -10.58
N HIS A 148 7.61 15.54 -10.08
CA HIS A 148 7.11 14.46 -9.24
C HIS A 148 7.86 14.41 -7.91
N TYR A 149 7.27 13.71 -6.95
CA TYR A 149 7.84 13.45 -5.63
C TYR A 149 7.92 11.95 -5.41
N ALA A 150 8.87 11.52 -4.57
CA ALA A 150 8.96 10.14 -4.14
C ALA A 150 9.34 10.00 -2.68
N MET A 151 8.86 8.92 -2.07
CA MET A 151 9.36 8.38 -0.81
C MET A 151 9.97 7.02 -1.10
N THR A 152 11.21 6.78 -0.70
CA THR A 152 11.92 5.51 -0.98
C THR A 152 12.74 5.05 0.21
N GLY A 153 13.06 3.76 0.28
CA GLY A 153 13.87 3.18 1.36
C GLY A 153 13.07 2.43 2.43
N PHE A 154 11.77 2.22 2.21
CA PHE A 154 10.95 1.41 3.10
C PHE A 154 11.35 -0.06 2.99
N ASP A 155 11.84 -0.64 4.08
CA ASP A 155 12.37 -2.00 4.12
C ASP A 155 11.30 -2.99 4.58
N LEU A 156 10.76 -3.73 3.62
CA LEU A 156 9.70 -4.73 3.80
C LEU A 156 10.22 -6.13 4.12
N SER A 157 11.52 -6.29 4.45
CA SER A 157 12.10 -7.60 4.79
C SER A 157 11.53 -8.25 6.05
N PHE A 158 10.73 -7.51 6.82
CA PHE A 158 10.01 -8.02 7.98
C PHE A 158 8.73 -8.79 7.63
N LEU A 159 8.22 -8.63 6.40
CA LEU A 159 7.03 -9.34 5.94
C LEU A 159 7.33 -10.85 5.83
N PRO A 160 6.35 -11.72 6.14
CA PRO A 160 6.55 -13.17 6.05
C PRO A 160 6.84 -13.65 4.62
N ASN A 161 6.35 -12.92 3.62
CA ASN A 161 6.65 -13.07 2.21
C ASN A 161 6.40 -11.71 1.51
N LEU A 162 6.79 -11.60 0.24
CA LEU A 162 6.55 -10.38 -0.55
C LEU A 162 5.29 -10.47 -1.41
N ASP A 163 4.31 -11.29 -1.05
CA ASP A 163 2.95 -11.25 -1.60
C ASP A 163 2.12 -10.29 -0.74
N PHE A 164 1.84 -9.09 -1.26
CA PHE A 164 1.16 -8.06 -0.48
C PHE A 164 0.40 -7.06 -1.34
N ILE A 165 -0.57 -6.43 -0.69
CA ILE A 165 -1.21 -5.19 -1.11
C ILE A 165 -0.66 -4.06 -0.22
N VAL A 166 -0.36 -2.91 -0.83
CA VAL A 166 0.08 -1.71 -0.13
C VAL A 166 -0.82 -0.53 -0.48
N HIS A 167 -1.13 0.26 0.52
CA HIS A 167 -2.02 1.41 0.45
C HIS A 167 -1.40 2.63 1.12
N THR A 168 -1.61 3.79 0.52
CA THR A 168 -1.47 5.09 1.17
C THR A 168 -2.39 6.06 0.46
N THR A 169 -2.86 7.08 1.15
CA THR A 169 -3.65 8.16 0.53
C THR A 169 -3.31 9.51 1.15
N MET A 170 -3.73 10.60 0.51
CA MET A 170 -3.67 11.93 1.10
C MET A 170 -4.83 12.11 2.09
N GLY A 171 -4.76 13.10 2.99
CA GLY A 171 -5.81 13.33 4.00
C GLY A 171 -7.21 13.58 3.43
N CYS A 172 -7.35 14.05 2.20
CA CYS A 172 -8.64 14.17 1.53
C CYS A 172 -9.18 12.83 0.98
N GLY A 173 -8.34 11.81 0.84
CA GLY A 173 -8.68 10.48 0.33
C GLY A 173 -8.91 10.42 -1.18
N ASN A 174 -8.45 11.40 -1.95
CA ASN A 174 -8.77 11.51 -3.38
C ASN A 174 -8.22 10.36 -4.25
N ASP A 175 -7.23 9.60 -3.74
CA ASP A 175 -6.67 8.46 -4.43
C ASP A 175 -6.92 7.16 -3.67
N ASN A 176 -7.47 6.18 -4.39
CA ASN A 176 -7.59 4.79 -3.98
C ASN A 176 -6.71 3.90 -4.88
N LEU A 177 -5.43 4.27 -5.01
CA LEU A 177 -4.46 3.51 -5.77
C LEU A 177 -3.77 2.50 -4.85
N MET A 178 -3.90 1.23 -5.20
CA MET A 178 -3.30 0.11 -4.45
C MET A 178 -2.06 -0.38 -5.18
N GLY A 179 -0.94 -0.51 -4.48
CA GLY A 179 0.20 -1.26 -4.97
C GLY A 179 -0.01 -2.74 -4.69
N GLN A 180 0.25 -3.61 -5.67
CA GLN A 180 0.18 -5.05 -5.48
C GLN A 180 1.48 -5.68 -5.98
N ASN A 181 2.07 -6.55 -5.17
CA ASN A 181 3.19 -7.39 -5.60
C ASN A 181 2.77 -8.86 -5.49
N PRO A 182 2.03 -9.40 -6.45
CA PRO A 182 1.64 -10.80 -6.41
C PRO A 182 2.87 -11.67 -6.63
N VAL A 183 3.13 -12.63 -5.75
CA VAL A 183 4.09 -13.69 -6.05
C VAL A 183 3.46 -14.57 -7.14
N PRO A 184 4.16 -14.85 -8.26
CA PRO A 184 3.62 -15.70 -9.31
C PRO A 184 3.10 -16.99 -8.68
N GLU A 185 1.82 -17.31 -8.95
CA GLU A 185 1.19 -18.50 -8.39
C GLU A 185 2.15 -19.69 -8.55
N PRO A 186 2.39 -20.49 -7.49
CA PRO A 186 3.38 -21.55 -7.52
C PRO A 186 3.10 -22.55 -8.64
N ALA A 187 4.02 -23.51 -8.83
CA ALA A 187 3.93 -24.62 -9.77
C ALA A 187 2.60 -25.40 -9.78
N THR A 188 1.60 -25.09 -8.96
CA THR A 188 0.20 -25.47 -9.06
C THR A 188 -0.38 -25.35 -10.46
N MET A 189 -0.16 -24.26 -11.21
CA MET A 189 -0.64 -24.17 -12.59
C MET A 189 0.08 -25.17 -13.51
N LEU A 190 1.39 -25.36 -13.29
CA LEU A 190 2.17 -26.38 -13.98
C LEU A 190 1.76 -27.81 -13.58
N LEU A 191 1.43 -28.04 -12.31
CA LEU A 191 1.04 -29.32 -11.73
C LEU A 191 -0.38 -29.70 -12.16
N LEU A 192 -1.29 -28.72 -12.21
CA LEU A 192 -2.63 -28.85 -12.76
C LEU A 192 -2.55 -29.18 -14.26
N GLY A 193 -1.73 -28.43 -15.01
CA GLY A 193 -1.52 -28.68 -16.44
C GLY A 193 -0.92 -30.07 -16.72
N THR A 194 0.11 -30.46 -15.97
CA THR A 194 0.75 -31.78 -16.11
C THR A 194 -0.13 -32.92 -15.60
N GLY A 195 -0.93 -32.69 -14.55
CA GLY A 195 -1.93 -33.63 -14.06
C GLY A 195 -3.04 -33.91 -15.07
N LEU A 196 -3.57 -32.86 -15.71
CA LEU A 196 -4.55 -32.98 -16.79
C LEU A 196 -3.98 -33.69 -18.03
N MET A 197 -2.73 -33.38 -18.41
CA MET A 197 -2.05 -34.10 -19.50
C MET A 197 -1.82 -35.59 -19.15
N GLY A 198 -1.47 -35.89 -17.90
CA GLY A 198 -1.33 -37.26 -17.41
C GLY A 198 -2.63 -38.05 -17.51
N LEU A 199 -3.75 -37.47 -17.10
CA LEU A 199 -5.08 -38.07 -17.20
C LEU A 199 -5.51 -38.29 -18.67
N ALA A 200 -5.29 -37.31 -19.54
CA ALA A 200 -5.57 -37.44 -20.97
C ALA A 200 -4.70 -38.54 -21.64
N GLY A 201 -3.43 -38.65 -21.25
CA GLY A 201 -2.52 -39.68 -21.72
C GLY A 201 -2.93 -41.11 -21.31
N ILE A 202 -3.36 -41.29 -20.06
CA ILE A 202 -3.87 -42.56 -19.55
C ILE A 202 -5.22 -42.90 -20.20
N GLY A 203 -6.10 -41.91 -20.35
CA GLY A 203 -7.42 -42.06 -20.99
C GLY A 203 -7.32 -42.56 -22.44
N ARG A 204 -6.41 -42.01 -23.24
CA ARG A 204 -6.17 -42.48 -24.62
C ARG A 204 -5.74 -43.94 -24.67
N LYS A 205 -4.84 -44.40 -23.80
CA LYS A 205 -4.37 -45.80 -23.80
C LYS A 205 -5.47 -46.82 -23.47
N LYS A 206 -6.50 -46.43 -22.70
CA LYS A 206 -7.64 -47.32 -22.37
C LYS A 206 -8.72 -47.31 -23.44
N LEU A 207 -8.95 -46.18 -24.13
CA LEU A 207 -10.00 -46.06 -25.15
C LEU A 207 -9.61 -46.67 -26.51
N PHE A 208 -8.32 -46.71 -26.86
CA PHE A 208 -7.82 -47.28 -28.13
C PHE A 208 -7.33 -48.74 -28.03
N LYS A 209 -7.64 -49.45 -26.93
CA LYS A 209 -7.36 -50.89 -26.75
C LYS A 209 -8.58 -51.79 -26.99
N LYS A 210 -9.54 -51.35 -27.80
CA LYS A 210 -10.66 -52.16 -28.31
C LYS A 210 -10.42 -52.53 -29.77
#